data_AF-A0A511MWT5-F1
#
_entry.id   AF-A0A511MWT5-F1
#
_cell.length_a   1.000
_cell.length_b   1.000
_cell.length_c   1.000
_cell.angle_alpha   90.00
_cell.angle_beta   90.00
_cell.angle_gamma   90.00
#
_symmetry.space_group_name_H-M   'P 1'
#
loop_
_entity.id
_entity.type
_entity.pdbx_description
1 polymer ?
#
loop_
_entity_poly.entity_id
_entity_poly.type
_entity_poly.pdbx_seq_one_letter_code
_entity_poly.pdbx_strand_id
1 'polypeptide(L)'
;MIQRDFRTPTTQKPRARSRMHVVSLMVFLGLSSAYAWKPNTHVYLAEEVMKDAIPDGQVTICRTNFVTHEITQNCSNYQVDPEILQAIRSYPQQFRAGVLGPDAYPDILTGQQVIHPDESLPHKPEPPGGTNSWLQYLWDRSNAEQGGNRLPVRAFTVGFLTHSAGDLFGHTFVNNYTGGPFSIGPNAVRHVVLEGYIGKRTPNITDIYGQPVTENSFSIDQGVREFIYQNMVNATPGSVLLNQLMGGGGTTASVPYIYSNMRAGLQRDIDSYYAALRDFDRRSDEKVRAAENCRALDFSCSATLLYGEAAAIQLEKAAFRVANGPIVTYKEYWVDDIDLGLRAWPELSQQLAKALVFNPNGVDTARAQQLAQTYVQEHLLSMSGVPDFVGITWEVIEKILDALVPQFLIDAINDLKRDLLNTMLQAAIGMTVDDLKKYVTNPELYFDQVMATGPNPITIDAFNRQELHIDENGMPNPSNPTRFDYRQVAAAYNTVTLTKMLMLGSGEMNRLLQDLGSSQRLQAPNIMLGFVRSLDDSNQWVANNPYQLILANDCNAFRQVFMQQSGEVDACVNN
;
A
#
# COMPACT_ATOMS: atom_id res chain seq x y z
N MET A 1 77.26 4.03 7.55
CA MET A 1 78.45 3.19 7.37
C MET A 1 78.40 2.17 8.51
N ILE A 2 78.68 0.87 8.26
CA ILE A 2 78.47 -0.29 9.16
C ILE A 2 77.02 -0.82 9.12
N GLN A 3 76.70 -2.12 9.05
CA GLN A 3 77.28 -3.33 8.46
C GLN A 3 76.08 -4.30 8.33
N ARG A 4 76.13 -5.21 7.36
CA ARG A 4 75.18 -6.34 7.23
C ARG A 4 75.36 -7.33 8.39
N ASP A 5 74.26 -7.96 8.81
CA ASP A 5 74.34 -9.38 9.17
C ASP A 5 73.07 -10.16 8.83
N PHE A 6 73.31 -11.37 8.33
CA PHE A 6 72.35 -12.34 7.81
C PHE A 6 71.72 -13.17 8.94
N ARG A 7 70.43 -13.53 8.81
CA ARG A 7 69.87 -14.86 9.16
C ARG A 7 68.43 -15.03 8.66
N THR A 8 68.23 -16.02 7.80
CA THR A 8 66.96 -16.66 7.42
C THR A 8 66.80 -17.97 8.22
N PRO A 9 65.71 -18.77 8.07
CA PRO A 9 64.35 -18.53 8.53
C PRO A 9 63.82 -19.72 9.38
N THR A 10 62.78 -19.52 10.20
CA THR A 10 62.01 -20.65 10.77
C THR A 10 60.53 -20.50 10.44
N THR A 11 60.06 -21.44 9.63
CA THR A 11 58.68 -21.67 9.23
C THR A 11 57.81 -22.12 10.39
N GLN A 12 56.74 -21.39 10.70
CA GLN A 12 55.60 -21.88 11.46
C GLN A 12 54.30 -21.55 10.72
N LYS A 13 53.56 -22.59 10.32
CA LYS A 13 52.19 -22.50 9.81
C LYS A 13 51.26 -21.98 10.91
N PRO A 14 50.39 -21.00 10.67
CA PRO A 14 49.33 -20.67 11.62
C PRO A 14 48.14 -21.62 11.43
N ARG A 15 47.72 -22.22 12.54
CA ARG A 15 46.46 -22.96 12.68
C ARG A 15 45.29 -21.98 12.54
N ALA A 16 44.37 -22.26 11.62
CA ALA A 16 43.09 -21.57 11.52
C ALA A 16 42.28 -21.82 12.81
N ARG A 17 41.96 -20.75 13.54
CA ARG A 17 40.94 -20.75 14.59
C ARG A 17 39.61 -20.40 13.90
N SER A 18 38.69 -21.35 13.85
CA SER A 18 37.30 -21.09 13.48
C SER A 18 36.70 -20.09 14.47
N ARG A 19 36.40 -18.89 13.99
CA ARG A 19 35.52 -17.95 14.69
C ARG A 19 34.09 -18.34 14.35
N MET A 20 33.38 -18.85 15.35
CA MET A 20 31.93 -18.97 15.34
C MET A 20 31.38 -17.54 15.27
N HIS A 21 30.89 -17.14 14.10
CA HIS A 21 30.12 -15.91 13.97
C HIS A 21 28.71 -16.19 14.47
N VAL A 22 28.41 -15.70 15.67
CA VAL A 22 27.03 -15.48 16.10
C VAL A 22 26.50 -14.37 15.20
N VAL A 23 25.67 -14.74 14.22
CA VAL A 23 24.90 -13.78 13.43
C VAL A 23 23.81 -13.26 14.36
N SER A 24 24.00 -12.07 14.92
CA SER A 24 22.90 -11.31 15.51
C SER A 24 21.91 -11.00 14.39
N LEU A 25 20.73 -11.62 14.47
CA LEU A 25 19.55 -11.22 13.72
C LEU A 25 19.22 -9.79 14.15
N MET A 26 19.65 -8.79 13.37
CA MET A 26 19.12 -7.43 13.50
C MET A 26 17.67 -7.49 13.04
N VAL A 27 16.75 -7.65 13.98
CA VAL A 27 15.36 -7.25 13.78
C VAL A 27 15.40 -5.75 13.57
N PHE A 28 15.36 -5.31 12.32
CA PHE A 28 15.13 -3.92 11.99
C PHE A 28 13.71 -3.59 12.48
N LEU A 29 13.63 -2.80 13.54
CA LEU A 29 12.41 -2.14 13.97
C LEU A 29 12.07 -1.10 12.89
N GLY A 30 11.45 -1.56 11.81
CA GLY A 30 10.81 -0.66 10.86
C GLY A 30 9.70 0.11 11.58
N LEU A 31 9.65 1.41 11.35
CA LEU A 31 8.42 2.16 11.62
C LEU A 31 7.33 1.45 10.81
N SER A 32 6.29 1.06 11.52
CA SER A 32 5.13 0.40 10.94
C SER A 32 4.00 1.41 10.93
N SER A 33 2.85 1.07 10.40
CA SER A 33 1.75 2.04 10.24
C SER A 33 0.47 1.55 10.93
N ALA A 34 -0.39 2.49 11.31
CA ALA A 34 -1.74 2.21 11.81
C ALA A 34 -2.78 3.10 11.12
N TYR A 35 -4.03 2.92 11.54
CA TYR A 35 -5.23 3.51 10.99
C TYR A 35 -5.58 4.85 11.63
N ALA A 36 -5.12 6.00 11.15
CA ALA A 36 -5.51 7.31 11.74
C ALA A 36 -6.99 7.43 12.10
N TRP A 37 -7.84 7.13 11.12
CA TRP A 37 -9.23 6.80 11.36
C TRP A 37 -9.41 5.33 11.14
N LYS A 38 -10.16 4.68 12.05
CA LYS A 38 -10.65 3.34 11.76
C LYS A 38 -11.48 3.41 10.45
N PRO A 39 -11.42 2.39 9.58
CA PRO A 39 -12.08 2.41 8.27
C PRO A 39 -13.57 2.74 8.30
N ASN A 40 -14.29 2.39 9.36
CA ASN A 40 -15.69 2.77 9.52
C ASN A 40 -15.85 4.29 9.73
N THR A 41 -14.93 4.95 10.43
CA THR A 41 -14.86 6.41 10.56
C THR A 41 -14.54 7.07 9.22
N HIS A 42 -13.57 6.55 8.46
CA HIS A 42 -13.31 7.02 7.08
C HIS A 42 -14.58 7.00 6.22
N VAL A 43 -15.28 5.85 6.19
CA VAL A 43 -16.50 5.69 5.41
C VAL A 43 -17.61 6.61 5.91
N TYR A 44 -17.79 6.77 7.23
CA TYR A 44 -18.77 7.71 7.78
C TYR A 44 -18.53 9.14 7.28
N LEU A 45 -17.29 9.64 7.40
CA LEU A 45 -16.96 11.00 6.99
C LEU A 45 -17.09 11.18 5.48
N ALA A 46 -16.74 10.16 4.69
CA ALA A 46 -16.95 10.17 3.23
C ALA A 46 -18.44 10.18 2.85
N GLU A 47 -19.31 9.46 3.56
CA GLU A 47 -20.76 9.51 3.34
C GLU A 47 -21.35 10.88 3.66
N GLU A 48 -20.84 11.58 4.68
CA GLU A 48 -21.26 12.97 4.94
C GLU A 48 -20.90 13.91 3.78
N VAL A 49 -19.80 13.66 3.08
CA VAL A 49 -19.48 14.39 1.84
C VAL A 49 -20.39 13.97 0.69
N MET A 50 -20.68 12.69 0.52
CA MET A 50 -21.61 12.22 -0.52
C MET A 50 -23.02 12.80 -0.35
N LYS A 51 -23.50 12.91 0.90
CA LYS A 51 -24.80 13.51 1.24
C LYS A 51 -24.89 15.00 0.89
N ASP A 52 -23.76 15.70 0.86
CA ASP A 52 -23.67 17.09 0.41
C ASP A 52 -23.53 17.15 -1.13
N ALA A 53 -22.55 16.43 -1.69
CA ALA A 53 -22.17 16.47 -3.10
C ALA A 53 -23.23 15.96 -4.08
N ILE A 54 -23.92 14.86 -3.76
CA ILE A 54 -24.71 14.11 -4.74
C ILE A 54 -26.07 14.77 -5.04
N PRO A 55 -26.86 15.25 -4.07
CA PRO A 55 -28.22 15.72 -4.34
C PRO A 55 -28.31 16.84 -5.38
N ASP A 56 -27.42 17.83 -5.32
CA ASP A 56 -27.46 19.02 -6.18
C ASP A 56 -26.18 19.22 -7.02
N GLY A 57 -25.15 18.39 -6.82
CA GLY A 57 -23.88 18.50 -7.54
C GLY A 57 -22.93 19.54 -6.95
N GLN A 58 -23.18 20.01 -5.73
CA GLN A 58 -22.36 21.01 -5.06
C GLN A 58 -21.88 20.51 -3.70
N VAL A 59 -20.77 21.06 -3.24
CA VAL A 59 -20.36 20.94 -1.83
C VAL A 59 -20.46 22.29 -1.14
N THR A 60 -20.91 22.25 0.10
CA THR A 60 -21.05 23.41 0.97
C THR A 60 -19.82 23.53 1.87
N ILE A 61 -19.08 24.63 1.71
CA ILE A 61 -17.91 24.95 2.55
C ILE A 61 -18.26 26.19 3.38
N CYS A 62 -18.23 26.02 4.70
CA CYS A 62 -18.52 27.07 5.67
C CYS A 62 -17.23 27.63 6.25
N ARG A 63 -17.23 28.92 6.60
CA ARG A 63 -16.12 29.48 7.34
C ARG A 63 -16.17 29.07 8.81
N THR A 64 -15.01 28.90 9.43
CA THR A 64 -14.84 28.56 10.84
C THR A 64 -14.10 29.67 11.58
N ASN A 65 -14.31 29.72 12.89
CA ASN A 65 -13.33 30.29 13.80
C ASN A 65 -12.34 29.19 14.19
N PHE A 66 -11.09 29.37 13.76
CA PHE A 66 -10.03 28.39 13.95
C PHE A 66 -9.85 27.95 15.41
N VAL A 67 -9.94 28.87 16.37
CA VAL A 67 -9.63 28.60 17.79
C VAL A 67 -10.88 28.23 18.59
N THR A 68 -12.03 28.84 18.32
CA THR A 68 -13.27 28.55 19.07
C THR A 68 -14.04 27.37 18.49
N HIS A 69 -13.61 26.84 17.35
CA HIS A 69 -14.24 25.74 16.61
C HIS A 69 -15.68 26.05 16.17
N GLU A 70 -16.05 27.34 16.13
CA GLU A 70 -17.39 27.75 15.72
C GLU A 70 -17.50 27.75 14.19
N ILE A 71 -18.45 26.98 13.65
CA ILE A 71 -18.85 27.07 12.24
C ILE A 71 -19.71 28.32 12.08
N THR A 72 -19.22 29.30 11.34
CA THR A 72 -19.93 30.54 11.07
C THR A 72 -21.08 30.31 10.06
N GLN A 73 -22.07 31.21 10.04
CA GLN A 73 -23.15 31.17 9.04
C GLN A 73 -22.71 31.57 7.62
N ASN A 74 -21.43 31.90 7.43
CA ASN A 74 -20.87 32.25 6.13
C ASN A 74 -20.46 30.98 5.38
N CYS A 75 -21.41 30.40 4.65
CA CYS A 75 -21.20 29.23 3.80
C CYS A 75 -21.35 29.58 2.32
N SER A 76 -20.59 28.90 1.47
CA SER A 76 -20.67 29.03 0.02
C SER A 76 -20.68 27.67 -0.64
N ASN A 77 -21.38 27.59 -1.78
CA ASN A 77 -21.53 26.36 -2.54
C ASN A 77 -20.56 26.36 -3.73
N TYR A 78 -19.88 25.24 -3.93
CA TYR A 78 -18.90 25.05 -4.99
C TYR A 78 -19.29 23.83 -5.82
N GLN A 79 -19.15 23.94 -7.13
CA GLN A 79 -19.54 22.88 -8.05
C GLN A 79 -18.56 21.72 -7.95
N VAL A 80 -19.09 20.51 -7.76
CA VAL A 80 -18.29 19.27 -7.83
C VAL A 80 -17.79 19.11 -9.27
N ASP A 81 -16.56 18.61 -9.43
CA ASP A 81 -16.03 18.24 -10.74
C ASP A 81 -17.02 17.29 -11.45
N PRO A 82 -17.50 17.60 -12.67
CA PRO A 82 -18.55 16.83 -13.30
C PRO A 82 -18.22 15.34 -13.50
N GLU A 83 -16.94 15.01 -13.72
CA GLU A 83 -16.50 13.62 -13.89
C GLU A 83 -16.45 12.89 -12.55
N ILE A 84 -15.95 13.54 -11.49
CA ILE A 84 -16.02 13.00 -10.12
C ILE A 84 -17.48 12.79 -9.72
N LEU A 85 -18.34 13.78 -9.92
CA LEU A 85 -19.77 13.72 -9.60
C LEU A 85 -20.44 12.55 -10.30
N GLN A 86 -20.17 12.39 -11.61
CA GLN A 86 -20.71 11.27 -12.38
C GLN A 86 -20.20 9.93 -11.83
N ALA A 87 -18.90 9.81 -11.54
CA ALA A 87 -18.30 8.60 -11.03
C ALA A 87 -18.91 8.15 -9.69
N ILE A 88 -18.97 9.05 -8.69
CA ILE A 88 -19.48 8.70 -7.36
C ILE A 88 -20.99 8.48 -7.33
N ARG A 89 -21.75 9.14 -8.22
CA ARG A 89 -23.20 8.89 -8.38
C ARG A 89 -23.48 7.52 -8.99
N SER A 90 -22.72 7.14 -10.02
CA SER A 90 -22.94 5.88 -10.75
C SER A 90 -22.31 4.67 -10.07
N TYR A 91 -21.21 4.86 -9.34
CA TYR A 91 -20.40 3.78 -8.75
C TYR A 91 -20.09 4.02 -7.27
N PRO A 92 -21.11 4.22 -6.40
CA PRO A 92 -20.89 4.51 -4.98
C PRO A 92 -20.21 3.34 -4.24
N GLN A 93 -20.39 2.10 -4.70
CA GLN A 93 -19.73 0.94 -4.08
C GLN A 93 -18.22 0.91 -4.33
N GLN A 94 -17.79 1.35 -5.50
CA GLN A 94 -16.38 1.48 -5.87
C GLN A 94 -15.74 2.67 -5.15
N PHE A 95 -16.46 3.79 -5.01
CA PHE A 95 -16.01 4.90 -4.18
C PHE A 95 -15.77 4.46 -2.73
N ARG A 96 -16.73 3.77 -2.10
CA ARG A 96 -16.59 3.24 -0.75
C ARG A 96 -15.44 2.25 -0.60
N ALA A 97 -15.25 1.37 -1.59
CA ALA A 97 -14.06 0.51 -1.64
C ALA A 97 -12.81 1.39 -1.62
N GLY A 98 -12.73 2.39 -2.51
CA GLY A 98 -11.65 3.38 -2.50
C GLY A 98 -11.40 4.03 -1.15
N VAL A 99 -12.44 4.40 -0.39
CA VAL A 99 -12.34 5.02 0.94
C VAL A 99 -11.69 4.10 1.99
N LEU A 100 -11.72 2.78 1.80
CA LEU A 100 -10.92 1.88 2.63
C LEU A 100 -9.41 2.04 2.35
N GLY A 101 -9.05 2.52 1.16
CA GLY A 101 -7.72 3.04 0.89
C GLY A 101 -6.59 2.02 1.05
N PRO A 102 -5.37 2.47 1.39
CA PRO A 102 -4.21 1.62 1.64
C PRO A 102 -4.44 0.61 2.77
N ASP A 103 -5.32 0.89 3.73
CA ASP A 103 -5.66 -0.10 4.76
C ASP A 103 -6.24 -1.42 4.23
N ALA A 104 -6.85 -1.36 3.04
CA ALA A 104 -7.45 -2.51 2.38
C ALA A 104 -6.72 -2.92 1.10
N TYR A 105 -6.09 -1.99 0.36
CA TYR A 105 -5.54 -2.28 -0.97
C TYR A 105 -4.08 -1.81 -1.15
N PRO A 106 -3.23 -2.59 -1.83
CA PRO A 106 -3.53 -3.90 -2.41
C PRO A 106 -3.72 -4.99 -1.35
N ASP A 107 -3.31 -4.71 -0.11
CA ASP A 107 -3.53 -5.49 1.09
C ASP A 107 -3.06 -4.66 2.31
N ILE A 108 -3.49 -5.04 3.52
CA ILE A 108 -3.12 -4.34 4.76
C ILE A 108 -1.61 -4.22 4.95
N LEU A 109 -0.82 -5.24 4.59
CA LEU A 109 0.61 -5.23 4.84
C LEU A 109 1.31 -4.25 3.92
N THR A 110 1.03 -4.30 2.62
CA THR A 110 1.59 -3.37 1.65
C THR A 110 1.11 -1.94 1.92
N GLY A 111 -0.15 -1.76 2.26
CA GLY A 111 -0.69 -0.46 2.66
C GLY A 111 0.10 0.17 3.79
N GLN A 112 0.17 -0.53 4.92
CA GLN A 112 0.85 -0.05 6.12
C GLN A 112 2.36 0.08 5.88
N GLN A 113 3.03 -0.87 5.23
CA GLN A 113 4.49 -0.88 5.23
C GLN A 113 5.15 -0.22 4.01
N VAL A 114 4.36 0.15 2.98
CA VAL A 114 4.89 0.67 1.71
C VAL A 114 4.17 1.94 1.24
N ILE A 115 2.86 2.06 1.46
CA ILE A 115 2.07 3.20 0.96
C ILE A 115 2.00 4.33 2.00
N HIS A 116 1.79 3.99 3.27
CA HIS A 116 1.74 4.97 4.36
C HIS A 116 3.09 5.66 4.60
N PRO A 117 4.24 4.96 4.61
CA PRO A 117 5.52 5.58 4.95
C PRO A 117 6.11 6.44 3.83
N ASP A 118 7.01 7.36 4.19
CA ASP A 118 7.77 8.22 3.27
C ASP A 118 8.96 7.49 2.60
N GLU A 119 8.68 6.36 1.95
CA GLU A 119 9.70 5.45 1.42
C GLU A 119 9.72 5.37 -0.11
N SER A 120 8.64 5.78 -0.77
CA SER A 120 8.53 5.76 -2.22
C SER A 120 9.37 6.87 -2.87
N LEU A 121 9.99 6.57 -4.01
CA LEU A 121 10.65 7.59 -4.81
C LEU A 121 9.60 8.48 -5.49
N PRO A 122 9.92 9.77 -5.76
CA PRO A 122 9.04 10.65 -6.53
C PRO A 122 8.57 10.01 -7.83
N HIS A 123 7.25 9.91 -8.03
CA HIS A 123 6.67 9.35 -9.26
C HIS A 123 7.00 10.22 -10.49
N LYS A 124 6.98 11.54 -10.31
CA LYS A 124 7.47 12.51 -11.29
C LYS A 124 8.89 12.93 -10.88
N PRO A 125 9.73 13.42 -11.81
CA PRO A 125 11.10 13.83 -11.50
C PRO A 125 11.19 14.92 -10.42
N GLU A 126 10.06 15.56 -10.08
CA GLU A 126 9.94 16.55 -9.03
C GLU A 126 9.33 15.92 -7.75
N PRO A 127 9.88 16.20 -6.56
CA PRO A 127 9.29 15.79 -5.29
C PRO A 127 7.88 16.39 -5.07
N PRO A 128 7.11 15.91 -4.07
CA PRO A 128 7.53 14.97 -3.02
C PRO A 128 7.44 13.49 -3.39
N GLY A 129 8.28 12.68 -2.76
CA GLY A 129 8.23 11.21 -2.75
C GLY A 129 7.12 10.69 -1.82
N GLY A 130 7.31 9.48 -1.28
CA GLY A 130 6.42 8.89 -0.29
C GLY A 130 4.99 8.66 -0.80
N THR A 131 4.01 8.77 0.10
CA THR A 131 2.59 8.58 -0.21
C THR A 131 2.12 9.40 -1.42
N ASN A 132 2.59 10.64 -1.59
CA ASN A 132 2.23 11.47 -2.74
C ASN A 132 2.52 10.77 -4.07
N SER A 133 3.58 9.97 -4.16
CA SER A 133 3.91 9.24 -5.38
C SER A 133 2.84 8.21 -5.71
N TRP A 134 2.30 7.52 -4.71
CA TRP A 134 1.15 6.63 -4.88
C TRP A 134 -0.12 7.37 -5.29
N LEU A 135 -0.47 8.47 -4.59
CA LEU A 135 -1.68 9.23 -4.91
C LEU A 135 -1.63 9.82 -6.32
N GLN A 136 -0.50 10.39 -6.70
CA GLN A 136 -0.30 10.94 -8.04
C GLN A 136 -0.33 9.84 -9.11
N TYR A 137 0.32 8.70 -8.84
CA TYR A 137 0.30 7.57 -9.76
C TYR A 137 -1.12 7.04 -9.98
N LEU A 138 -1.87 6.75 -8.91
CA LEU A 138 -3.23 6.24 -9.03
C LEU A 138 -4.16 7.26 -9.70
N TRP A 139 -4.00 8.56 -9.40
CA TRP A 139 -4.74 9.63 -10.08
C TRP A 139 -4.45 9.66 -11.59
N ASP A 140 -3.18 9.62 -11.98
CA ASP A 140 -2.76 9.67 -13.39
C ASP A 140 -3.22 8.42 -14.15
N ARG A 141 -3.14 7.23 -13.53
CA ARG A 141 -3.64 5.97 -14.12
C ARG A 141 -5.15 5.96 -14.25
N SER A 142 -5.88 6.47 -13.27
CA SER A 142 -7.33 6.63 -13.30
C SER A 142 -7.79 7.58 -14.42
N ASN A 143 -7.09 8.70 -14.62
CA ASN A 143 -7.36 9.64 -15.71
C ASN A 143 -7.07 9.03 -17.10
N ALA A 144 -6.11 8.11 -17.18
CA ALA A 144 -5.76 7.44 -18.42
C ALA A 144 -6.73 6.31 -18.79
N GLU A 145 -7.54 5.82 -17.84
CA GLU A 145 -8.48 4.72 -18.06
C GLU A 145 -9.53 5.08 -19.12
N GLN A 146 -9.83 4.13 -20.00
CA GLN A 146 -10.73 4.35 -21.14
C GLN A 146 -11.93 3.40 -21.10
N GLY A 147 -12.98 3.75 -21.85
CA GLY A 147 -14.14 2.88 -22.04
C GLY A 147 -14.98 2.69 -20.77
N GLY A 148 -15.56 1.49 -20.63
CA GLY A 148 -16.52 1.19 -19.56
C GLY A 148 -15.96 1.20 -18.14
N ASN A 149 -14.64 1.09 -17.98
CA ASN A 149 -13.98 1.05 -16.67
C ASN A 149 -13.66 2.44 -16.12
N ARG A 150 -13.70 3.49 -16.95
CA ARG A 150 -13.25 4.85 -16.58
C ARG A 150 -13.92 5.37 -15.31
N LEU A 151 -15.25 5.35 -15.27
CA LEU A 151 -16.02 5.88 -14.14
C LEU A 151 -15.90 5.05 -12.85
N PRO A 152 -16.01 3.70 -12.85
CA PRO A 152 -15.81 2.93 -11.61
C PRO A 152 -14.38 3.03 -11.07
N VAL A 153 -13.36 3.04 -11.94
CA VAL A 153 -11.96 3.30 -11.54
C VAL A 153 -11.80 4.72 -10.98
N ARG A 154 -12.43 5.72 -11.61
CA ARG A 154 -12.44 7.08 -11.09
C ARG A 154 -13.07 7.17 -9.70
N ALA A 155 -14.21 6.51 -9.48
CA ALA A 155 -14.86 6.47 -8.17
C ALA A 155 -13.94 5.86 -7.11
N PHE A 156 -13.32 4.71 -7.41
CA PHE A 156 -12.34 4.08 -6.52
C PHE A 156 -11.17 5.00 -6.20
N THR A 157 -10.54 5.62 -7.20
CA THR A 157 -9.39 6.50 -6.97
C THR A 157 -9.74 7.75 -6.15
N VAL A 158 -10.90 8.37 -6.39
CA VAL A 158 -11.39 9.51 -5.59
C VAL A 158 -11.62 9.08 -4.13
N GLY A 159 -12.18 7.88 -3.92
CA GLY A 159 -12.27 7.29 -2.58
C GLY A 159 -10.91 7.07 -1.93
N PHE A 160 -9.92 6.59 -2.70
CA PHE A 160 -8.55 6.37 -2.20
C PHE A 160 -7.88 7.67 -1.74
N LEU A 161 -8.05 8.76 -2.47
CA LEU A 161 -7.57 10.08 -2.03
C LEU A 161 -8.39 10.64 -0.85
N THR A 162 -9.66 10.27 -0.72
CA THR A 162 -10.53 10.64 0.42
C THR A 162 -10.02 10.01 1.71
N HIS A 163 -9.60 8.75 1.65
CA HIS A 163 -8.90 8.09 2.75
C HIS A 163 -7.68 8.91 3.20
N SER A 164 -6.80 9.28 2.26
CA SER A 164 -5.60 10.08 2.58
C SER A 164 -5.92 11.45 3.19
N ALA A 165 -7.05 12.07 2.80
CA ALA A 165 -7.51 13.31 3.42
C ALA A 165 -7.96 13.09 4.88
N GLY A 166 -8.53 11.92 5.17
CA GLY A 166 -8.84 11.51 6.54
C GLY A 166 -7.58 11.27 7.36
N ASP A 167 -6.64 10.50 6.84
CA ASP A 167 -5.42 10.13 7.56
C ASP A 167 -4.55 11.35 7.87
N LEU A 168 -4.52 12.33 6.97
CA LEU A 168 -3.83 13.62 7.19
C LEU A 168 -4.17 14.25 8.56
N PHE A 169 -5.45 14.45 8.83
CA PHE A 169 -5.91 15.06 10.08
C PHE A 169 -6.04 14.04 11.22
N GLY A 170 -6.44 12.81 10.90
CA GLY A 170 -6.58 11.72 11.86
C GLY A 170 -5.25 11.39 12.53
N HIS A 171 -4.14 11.28 11.78
CA HIS A 171 -2.86 10.90 12.36
C HIS A 171 -2.28 12.04 13.17
N THR A 172 -2.51 13.29 12.77
CA THR A 172 -2.13 14.43 13.62
C THR A 172 -2.85 14.37 14.97
N PHE A 173 -4.15 14.07 14.97
CA PHE A 173 -4.96 13.95 16.17
C PHE A 173 -4.58 12.73 17.04
N VAL A 174 -4.43 11.56 16.43
CA VAL A 174 -4.09 10.30 17.12
C VAL A 174 -2.67 10.34 17.67
N ASN A 175 -1.69 10.75 16.86
CA ASN A 175 -0.28 10.80 17.25
C ASN A 175 -0.03 11.68 18.47
N ASN A 176 -0.88 12.70 18.69
CA ASN A 176 -0.85 13.53 19.87
C ASN A 176 -0.91 12.70 21.16
N TYR A 177 -1.72 11.65 21.20
CA TYR A 177 -1.91 10.82 22.41
C TYR A 177 -1.13 9.52 22.37
N THR A 178 -0.82 8.98 21.19
CA THR A 178 -0.11 7.69 21.03
C THR A 178 1.41 7.84 21.10
N GLY A 179 1.91 9.05 20.86
CA GLY A 179 3.32 9.42 20.98
C GLY A 179 4.10 9.50 19.70
N GLY A 180 3.44 9.96 18.65
CA GLY A 180 4.01 10.09 17.32
C GLY A 180 3.46 9.06 16.34
N PRO A 181 4.06 9.00 15.13
CA PRO A 181 3.71 8.04 14.10
C PRO A 181 3.76 6.61 14.62
N PHE A 182 3.02 5.71 13.97
CA PHE A 182 2.91 4.35 14.44
C PHE A 182 4.28 3.65 14.52
N SER A 183 4.41 2.79 15.51
CA SER A 183 5.53 1.89 15.68
C SER A 183 5.11 0.65 16.46
N ILE A 184 5.61 -0.51 16.03
CA ILE A 184 5.36 -1.79 16.71
C ILE A 184 5.79 -1.68 18.20
N GLY A 185 4.96 -2.22 19.08
CA GLY A 185 5.18 -2.23 20.52
C GLY A 185 4.12 -1.42 21.28
N PRO A 186 4.48 -0.70 22.37
CA PRO A 186 3.49 0.04 23.16
C PRO A 186 2.73 1.12 22.38
N ASN A 187 3.37 1.77 21.41
CA ASN A 187 2.71 2.75 20.55
C ASN A 187 1.61 2.09 19.70
N ALA A 188 1.87 0.90 19.11
CA ALA A 188 0.86 0.16 18.36
C ALA A 188 -0.42 -0.13 19.17
N VAL A 189 -0.27 -0.52 20.43
CA VAL A 189 -1.43 -0.75 21.32
C VAL A 189 -2.21 0.55 21.55
N ARG A 190 -1.53 1.69 21.71
CA ARG A 190 -2.19 3.00 21.87
C ARG A 190 -3.00 3.39 20.64
N HIS A 191 -2.42 3.24 19.44
CA HIS A 191 -3.12 3.49 18.18
C HIS A 191 -4.40 2.65 18.08
N VAL A 192 -4.26 1.32 18.14
CA VAL A 192 -5.41 0.41 17.97
C VAL A 192 -6.51 0.66 19.02
N VAL A 193 -6.14 0.96 20.27
CA VAL A 193 -7.12 1.27 21.32
C VAL A 193 -7.80 2.61 21.10
N LEU A 194 -7.06 3.68 20.80
CA LEU A 194 -7.61 5.01 20.59
C LEU A 194 -8.49 5.07 19.33
N GLU A 195 -7.97 4.60 18.20
CA GLU A 195 -8.66 4.53 16.92
C GLU A 195 -9.88 3.61 17.01
N GLY A 196 -9.73 2.47 17.69
CA GLY A 196 -10.83 1.55 17.97
C GLY A 196 -11.93 2.22 18.79
N TYR A 197 -11.57 3.03 19.80
CA TYR A 197 -12.53 3.75 20.62
C TYR A 197 -13.27 4.83 19.81
N ILE A 198 -12.55 5.64 19.01
CA ILE A 198 -13.16 6.64 18.11
C ILE A 198 -14.08 5.94 17.09
N GLY A 199 -13.63 4.82 16.53
CA GLY A 199 -14.43 3.98 15.63
C GLY A 199 -15.72 3.49 16.30
N LYS A 200 -15.67 3.09 17.57
CA LYS A 200 -16.85 2.70 18.36
C LYS A 200 -17.76 3.88 18.68
N ARG A 201 -17.27 5.13 18.65
CA ARG A 201 -18.04 6.38 18.86
C ARG A 201 -18.53 7.02 17.56
N THR A 202 -18.11 6.49 16.41
CA THR A 202 -18.54 6.95 15.09
C THR A 202 -20.03 6.68 14.88
N PRO A 203 -20.81 7.67 14.40
CA PRO A 203 -22.22 7.49 14.08
C PRO A 203 -22.49 6.30 13.16
N ASN A 204 -23.73 5.79 13.21
CA ASN A 204 -24.16 4.74 12.30
C ASN A 204 -24.06 5.24 10.86
N ILE A 205 -23.40 4.45 10.02
CA ILE A 205 -23.12 4.82 8.64
C ILE A 205 -24.36 4.57 7.81
N THR A 206 -24.88 5.65 7.21
CA THR A 206 -26.00 5.59 6.28
C THR A 206 -25.61 6.25 4.96
N ASP A 207 -26.14 5.71 3.87
CA ASP A 207 -25.96 6.29 2.54
C ASP A 207 -26.83 7.54 2.33
N ILE A 208 -26.74 8.11 1.12
CA ILE A 208 -27.53 9.28 0.70
C ILE A 208 -29.05 9.08 0.77
N TYR A 209 -29.53 7.84 0.86
CA TYR A 209 -30.94 7.49 0.98
C TYR A 209 -31.32 7.08 2.42
N GLY A 210 -30.41 7.26 3.37
CA GLY A 210 -30.60 6.89 4.77
C GLY A 210 -30.54 5.37 5.02
N GLN A 211 -30.10 4.57 4.05
CA GLN A 211 -29.96 3.13 4.21
C GLN A 211 -28.64 2.79 4.90
N PRO A 212 -28.60 1.78 5.78
CA PRO A 212 -27.35 1.35 6.41
C PRO A 212 -26.29 0.95 5.37
N VAL A 213 -25.07 1.46 5.53
CA VAL A 213 -23.91 1.00 4.77
C VAL A 213 -23.39 -0.30 5.39
N THR A 214 -23.34 -1.35 4.59
CA THR A 214 -22.97 -2.71 5.02
C THR A 214 -21.83 -3.24 4.17
N GLU A 215 -21.32 -4.45 4.44
CA GLU A 215 -20.28 -5.07 3.60
C GLU A 215 -20.67 -5.20 2.12
N ASN A 216 -21.97 -5.31 1.81
CA ASN A 216 -22.47 -5.35 0.43
C ASN A 216 -22.47 -3.99 -0.27
N SER A 217 -22.16 -2.92 0.46
CA SER A 217 -22.00 -1.58 -0.08
C SER A 217 -20.61 -1.34 -0.67
N PHE A 218 -19.71 -2.34 -0.68
CA PHE A 218 -18.33 -2.25 -1.16
C PHE A 218 -18.08 -3.26 -2.29
N SER A 219 -17.61 -2.77 -3.43
CA SER A 219 -17.28 -3.60 -4.60
C SER A 219 -16.05 -3.07 -5.30
N ILE A 220 -15.17 -4.00 -5.69
CA ILE A 220 -14.05 -3.78 -6.62
C ILE A 220 -14.35 -4.39 -8.00
N ASP A 221 -15.60 -4.70 -8.33
CA ASP A 221 -15.96 -5.18 -9.67
C ASP A 221 -15.90 -4.05 -10.71
N GLN A 222 -16.26 -4.37 -11.95
CA GLN A 222 -16.39 -3.41 -13.06
C GLN A 222 -15.07 -2.69 -13.38
N GLY A 223 -14.00 -3.47 -13.47
CA GLY A 223 -12.67 -2.99 -13.84
C GLY A 223 -11.77 -2.59 -12.68
N VAL A 224 -12.32 -2.30 -11.49
CA VAL A 224 -11.51 -1.87 -10.33
C VAL A 224 -10.56 -2.97 -9.84
N ARG A 225 -10.99 -4.24 -9.83
CA ARG A 225 -10.15 -5.39 -9.44
C ARG A 225 -8.91 -5.50 -10.33
N GLU A 226 -9.11 -5.38 -11.64
CA GLU A 226 -8.00 -5.41 -12.60
C GLU A 226 -7.13 -4.15 -12.48
N PHE A 227 -7.73 -2.99 -12.20
CA PHE A 227 -6.99 -1.77 -11.94
C PHE A 227 -6.06 -1.90 -10.72
N ILE A 228 -6.55 -2.46 -9.60
CA ILE A 228 -5.74 -2.74 -8.41
C ILE A 228 -4.63 -3.74 -8.76
N TYR A 229 -4.95 -4.84 -9.44
CA TYR A 229 -3.95 -5.82 -9.86
C TYR A 229 -2.83 -5.17 -10.69
N GLN A 230 -3.18 -4.43 -11.74
CA GLN A 230 -2.20 -3.84 -12.66
C GLN A 230 -1.34 -2.74 -12.01
N ASN A 231 -1.93 -1.94 -11.12
CA ASN A 231 -1.29 -0.72 -10.63
C ASN A 231 -0.74 -0.85 -9.20
N MET A 232 -1.13 -1.88 -8.45
CA MET A 232 -0.74 -2.03 -7.03
C MET A 232 -0.17 -3.41 -6.72
N VAL A 233 -0.42 -4.43 -7.54
CA VAL A 233 0.05 -5.82 -7.29
C VAL A 233 1.14 -6.25 -8.26
N ASN A 234 0.94 -6.05 -9.56
CA ASN A 234 1.78 -6.62 -10.62
C ASN A 234 3.07 -5.81 -10.87
N ALA A 235 4.06 -5.98 -9.99
CA ALA A 235 5.32 -5.24 -10.02
C ALA A 235 6.32 -5.82 -11.04
N THR A 236 6.00 -5.70 -12.33
CA THR A 236 6.85 -6.20 -13.42
C THR A 236 8.18 -5.45 -13.56
N PRO A 237 9.25 -6.09 -14.05
CA PRO A 237 10.51 -5.40 -14.34
C PRO A 237 10.33 -4.18 -15.25
N GLY A 238 10.87 -3.03 -14.82
CA GLY A 238 10.74 -1.77 -15.56
C GLY A 238 9.45 -0.99 -15.29
N SER A 239 8.49 -1.56 -14.55
CA SER A 239 7.28 -0.84 -14.16
C SER A 239 7.57 0.27 -13.15
N VAL A 240 6.71 1.30 -13.15
CA VAL A 240 6.70 2.35 -12.12
C VAL A 240 6.53 1.75 -10.73
N LEU A 241 5.64 0.76 -10.61
CA LEU A 241 5.34 0.08 -9.36
C LEU A 241 6.61 -0.51 -8.72
N LEU A 242 7.40 -1.27 -9.48
CA LEU A 242 8.62 -1.88 -8.95
C LEU A 242 9.75 -0.85 -8.75
N ASN A 243 9.92 0.09 -9.67
CA ASN A 243 11.10 0.97 -9.69
C ASN A 243 10.98 2.21 -8.81
N GLN A 244 9.75 2.65 -8.51
CA GLN A 244 9.50 3.92 -7.82
C GLN A 244 8.64 3.76 -6.57
N LEU A 245 7.60 2.92 -6.62
CA LEU A 245 6.56 2.89 -5.59
C LEU A 245 6.78 1.81 -4.51
N MET A 246 7.30 0.64 -4.88
CA MET A 246 7.66 -0.41 -3.92
C MET A 246 9.03 -0.13 -3.30
N GLY A 247 9.09 0.90 -2.45
CA GLY A 247 10.28 1.34 -1.71
C GLY A 247 10.27 0.91 -0.23
N GLY A 248 11.40 1.15 0.45
CA GLY A 248 11.51 0.99 1.91
C GLY A 248 11.67 -0.44 2.43
N GLY A 249 11.96 -0.54 3.74
CA GLY A 249 12.18 -1.82 4.42
C GLY A 249 10.95 -2.72 4.49
N GLY A 250 9.76 -2.13 4.44
CA GLY A 250 8.48 -2.84 4.45
C GLY A 250 8.19 -3.68 3.20
N THR A 251 8.79 -3.30 2.07
CA THR A 251 8.55 -3.94 0.77
C THR A 251 8.94 -5.42 0.75
N THR A 252 9.95 -5.83 1.52
CA THR A 252 10.42 -7.24 1.51
C THR A 252 9.43 -8.23 2.13
N ALA A 253 8.41 -7.76 2.86
CA ALA A 253 7.35 -8.60 3.39
C ALA A 253 6.07 -8.59 2.53
N SER A 254 5.97 -7.67 1.55
CA SER A 254 4.80 -7.53 0.67
C SER A 254 4.67 -8.70 -0.30
N VAL A 255 3.54 -9.42 -0.25
CA VAL A 255 3.22 -10.52 -1.20
C VAL A 255 3.34 -10.06 -2.66
N PRO A 256 2.75 -8.92 -3.09
CA PRO A 256 3.00 -8.34 -4.41
C PRO A 256 4.48 -8.27 -4.81
N TYR A 257 5.34 -7.76 -3.92
CA TYR A 257 6.76 -7.60 -4.21
C TYR A 257 7.50 -8.95 -4.28
N ILE A 258 7.30 -9.82 -3.29
CA ILE A 258 7.98 -11.12 -3.17
C ILE A 258 7.75 -11.94 -4.44
N TYR A 259 6.48 -12.13 -4.81
CA TYR A 259 6.12 -13.00 -5.92
C TYR A 259 6.36 -12.35 -7.28
N SER A 260 6.26 -11.02 -7.41
CA SER A 260 6.67 -10.34 -8.65
C SER A 260 8.18 -10.49 -8.93
N ASN A 261 9.03 -10.41 -7.89
CA ASN A 261 10.46 -10.63 -8.02
C ASN A 261 10.79 -12.09 -8.36
N MET A 262 10.12 -13.05 -7.71
CA MET A 262 10.27 -14.47 -8.02
C MET A 262 9.89 -14.77 -9.48
N ARG A 263 8.72 -14.30 -9.91
CA ARG A 263 8.25 -14.40 -11.30
C ARG A 263 9.25 -13.83 -12.29
N ALA A 264 9.80 -12.65 -12.01
CA ALA A 264 10.81 -12.03 -12.86
C ALA A 264 12.11 -12.85 -12.94
N GLY A 265 12.53 -13.48 -11.83
CA GLY A 265 13.65 -14.41 -11.80
C GLY A 265 13.41 -15.65 -12.67
N LEU A 266 12.26 -16.30 -12.50
CA LEU A 266 11.85 -17.46 -13.30
C LEU A 266 11.79 -17.12 -14.79
N GLN A 267 11.20 -15.96 -15.14
CA GLN A 267 11.10 -15.52 -16.52
C GLN A 267 12.47 -15.31 -17.17
N ARG A 268 13.44 -14.72 -16.45
CA ARG A 268 14.81 -14.55 -16.97
C ARG A 268 15.49 -15.88 -17.30
N ASP A 269 15.27 -16.90 -16.48
CA ASP A 269 15.81 -18.24 -16.72
C ASP A 269 15.15 -18.91 -17.94
N ILE A 270 13.82 -18.78 -18.06
CA ILE A 270 13.05 -19.27 -19.22
C ILE A 270 13.56 -18.58 -20.50
N ASP A 271 13.69 -17.26 -20.47
CA ASP A 271 14.16 -16.46 -21.60
C ASP A 271 15.59 -16.86 -22.01
N SER A 272 16.46 -17.11 -21.03
CA SER A 272 17.85 -17.55 -21.24
C SER A 272 17.91 -18.91 -21.91
N TYR A 273 17.06 -19.86 -21.51
CA TYR A 273 16.95 -21.16 -22.16
C TYR A 273 16.53 -21.04 -23.63
N TYR A 274 15.48 -20.26 -23.92
CA TYR A 274 15.03 -20.07 -25.30
C TYR A 274 16.04 -19.26 -26.13
N ALA A 275 16.79 -18.35 -25.53
CA ALA A 275 17.89 -17.66 -26.18
C ALA A 275 19.01 -18.64 -26.57
N ALA A 276 19.37 -19.59 -25.70
CA ALA A 276 20.34 -20.63 -26.01
C ALA A 276 19.88 -21.54 -27.17
N LEU A 277 18.60 -21.93 -27.18
CA LEU A 277 18.04 -22.70 -28.31
C LEU A 277 18.14 -21.95 -29.64
N ARG A 278 17.84 -20.64 -29.64
CA ARG A 278 18.00 -19.78 -30.82
C ARG A 278 19.46 -19.62 -31.24
N ASP A 279 20.39 -19.60 -30.29
CA ASP A 279 21.83 -19.53 -30.60
C ASP A 279 22.34 -20.80 -31.30
N PHE A 280 21.89 -21.98 -30.86
CA PHE A 280 22.19 -23.22 -31.56
C PHE A 280 21.69 -23.20 -33.01
N ASP A 281 20.46 -22.74 -33.24
CA ASP A 281 19.91 -22.60 -34.59
C ASP A 281 20.73 -21.63 -35.43
N ARG A 282 21.03 -20.44 -34.89
CA ARG A 282 21.86 -19.43 -35.56
C ARG A 282 23.22 -20.00 -35.97
N ARG A 283 23.92 -20.68 -35.06
CA ARG A 283 25.24 -21.29 -35.31
C ARG A 283 25.17 -22.39 -36.36
N SER A 284 24.14 -23.23 -36.30
CA SER A 284 23.88 -24.28 -37.31
C SER A 284 23.64 -23.66 -38.69
N ASP A 285 22.79 -22.63 -38.78
CA ASP A 285 22.44 -21.95 -40.03
C ASP A 285 23.63 -21.19 -40.63
N GLU A 286 24.52 -20.64 -39.81
CA GLU A 286 25.79 -20.07 -40.25
C GLU A 286 26.68 -21.11 -40.94
N LYS A 287 26.75 -22.33 -40.39
CA LYS A 287 27.52 -23.43 -40.99
C LYS A 287 26.90 -23.92 -42.29
N VAL A 288 25.57 -24.06 -42.33
CA VAL A 288 24.84 -24.42 -43.55
C VAL A 288 25.05 -23.39 -44.65
N ARG A 289 24.86 -22.10 -44.37
CA ARG A 289 25.09 -21.02 -45.35
C ARG A 289 26.55 -20.95 -45.81
N ALA A 290 27.51 -21.20 -44.92
CA ALA A 290 28.91 -21.28 -45.32
C ALA A 290 29.15 -22.46 -46.29
N ALA A 291 28.52 -23.62 -46.05
CA ALA A 291 28.63 -24.79 -46.91
C ALA A 291 28.03 -24.54 -48.30
N GLU A 292 26.87 -23.88 -48.36
CA GLU A 292 26.21 -23.50 -49.63
C GLU A 292 27.03 -22.52 -50.47
N ASN A 293 27.87 -21.71 -49.81
CA ASN A 293 28.76 -20.75 -50.47
C ASN A 293 30.11 -21.35 -50.89
N CYS A 294 30.42 -22.61 -50.54
CA CYS A 294 31.64 -23.26 -51.00
C CYS A 294 31.60 -23.47 -52.52
N ARG A 295 32.63 -23.01 -53.24
CA ARG A 295 32.77 -23.25 -54.68
C ARG A 295 33.38 -24.63 -54.93
N ALA A 296 32.97 -25.30 -56.00
CA ALA A 296 33.41 -26.66 -56.35
C ALA A 296 34.94 -26.85 -56.52
N LEU A 297 35.69 -25.76 -56.70
CA LEU A 297 37.16 -25.77 -56.86
C LEU A 297 37.91 -25.03 -55.73
N ASP A 298 37.20 -24.60 -54.68
CA ASP A 298 37.83 -24.00 -53.50
C ASP A 298 38.19 -25.09 -52.49
N PHE A 299 39.42 -25.59 -52.60
CA PHE A 299 39.93 -26.64 -51.71
C PHE A 299 40.13 -26.18 -50.25
N SER A 300 39.97 -24.88 -49.96
CA SER A 300 39.98 -24.37 -48.58
C SER A 300 38.60 -24.44 -47.89
N CYS A 301 37.53 -24.71 -48.65
CA CYS A 301 36.15 -24.77 -48.18
C CYS A 301 35.58 -26.19 -48.34
N SER A 302 35.40 -26.92 -47.23
CA SER A 302 34.79 -28.25 -47.24
C SER A 302 33.32 -28.18 -46.84
N ALA A 303 32.42 -28.21 -47.83
CA ALA A 303 30.97 -28.23 -47.59
C ALA A 303 30.54 -29.43 -46.72
N THR A 304 31.13 -30.61 -46.95
CA THR A 304 30.86 -31.82 -46.15
C THR A 304 31.24 -31.64 -44.68
N LEU A 305 32.40 -31.01 -44.40
CA LEU A 305 32.81 -30.71 -43.02
C LEU A 305 31.82 -29.74 -42.37
N LEU A 306 31.45 -28.66 -43.06
CA LEU A 306 30.53 -27.64 -42.54
C LEU A 306 29.13 -28.20 -42.28
N TYR A 307 28.61 -29.08 -43.14
CA TYR A 307 27.36 -29.80 -42.87
C TYR A 307 27.48 -30.74 -41.66
N GLY A 308 28.63 -31.41 -41.50
CA GLY A 308 28.90 -32.24 -40.33
C GLY A 308 28.93 -31.43 -39.03
N GLU A 309 29.55 -30.25 -39.04
CA GLU A 309 29.55 -29.30 -37.91
C GLU A 309 28.14 -28.80 -37.58
N ALA A 310 27.34 -28.46 -38.60
CA ALA A 310 25.94 -28.07 -38.40
C ALA A 310 25.12 -29.20 -37.74
N ALA A 311 25.28 -30.45 -38.20
CA ALA A 311 24.62 -31.60 -37.62
C ALA A 311 25.05 -31.84 -36.15
N ALA A 312 26.33 -31.66 -35.84
CA ALA A 312 26.82 -31.75 -34.45
C ALA A 312 26.18 -30.69 -33.54
N ILE A 313 26.06 -29.45 -34.00
CA ILE A 313 25.40 -28.36 -33.26
C ILE A 313 23.92 -28.70 -32.98
N GLN A 314 23.21 -29.31 -33.94
CA GLN A 314 21.82 -29.73 -33.74
C GLN A 314 21.69 -30.89 -32.75
N LEU A 315 22.68 -31.79 -32.67
CA LEU A 315 22.74 -32.82 -31.63
C LEU A 315 23.00 -32.22 -30.25
N GLU A 316 23.90 -31.23 -30.14
CA GLU A 316 24.11 -30.46 -28.90
C GLU A 316 22.82 -29.78 -28.45
N LYS A 317 22.09 -29.14 -29.38
CA LYS A 317 20.77 -28.55 -29.11
C LYS A 317 19.77 -29.57 -28.57
N ALA A 318 19.69 -30.75 -29.20
CA ALA A 318 18.78 -31.81 -28.77
C ALA A 318 19.14 -32.30 -27.35
N ALA A 319 20.43 -32.52 -27.07
CA ALA A 319 20.90 -32.90 -25.74
C ALA A 319 20.61 -31.80 -24.69
N PHE A 320 20.86 -30.53 -25.03
CA PHE A 320 20.54 -29.39 -24.17
C PHE A 320 19.04 -29.30 -23.87
N ARG A 321 18.18 -29.51 -24.89
CA ARG A 321 16.72 -29.53 -24.73
C ARG A 321 16.25 -30.65 -23.82
N VAL A 322 16.80 -31.86 -23.96
CA VAL A 322 16.45 -33.00 -23.09
C VAL A 322 16.89 -32.74 -21.65
N ALA A 323 18.08 -32.17 -21.45
CA ALA A 323 18.62 -31.92 -20.12
C ALA A 323 17.89 -30.78 -19.37
N ASN A 324 17.46 -29.73 -20.07
CA ASN A 324 16.92 -28.51 -19.44
C ASN A 324 15.41 -28.33 -19.63
N GLY A 325 14.83 -28.95 -20.66
CA GLY A 325 13.42 -28.79 -21.05
C GLY A 325 12.44 -29.04 -19.91
N PRO A 326 12.52 -30.18 -19.18
CA PRO A 326 11.60 -30.45 -18.07
C PRO A 326 11.63 -29.37 -16.97
N ILE A 327 12.82 -28.87 -16.63
CA ILE A 327 12.99 -27.82 -15.62
C ILE A 327 12.38 -26.50 -16.11
N VAL A 328 12.59 -26.15 -17.37
CA VAL A 328 12.03 -24.92 -17.96
C VAL A 328 10.51 -24.98 -18.03
N THR A 329 9.95 -26.11 -18.47
CA THR A 329 8.49 -26.30 -18.50
C THR A 329 7.86 -26.14 -17.12
N TYR A 330 8.51 -26.65 -16.08
CA TYR A 330 8.05 -26.39 -14.71
C TYR A 330 8.13 -24.93 -14.30
N LYS A 331 9.21 -24.21 -14.67
CA LYS A 331 9.29 -22.77 -14.42
C LYS A 331 8.19 -21.99 -15.16
N GLU A 332 7.81 -22.42 -16.37
CA GLU A 332 6.69 -21.82 -17.12
C GLU A 332 5.38 -21.97 -16.35
N TYR A 333 5.04 -23.17 -15.89
CA TYR A 333 3.85 -23.37 -15.04
C TYR A 333 3.92 -22.60 -13.73
N TRP A 334 5.09 -22.53 -13.09
CA TRP A 334 5.26 -21.77 -11.86
C TRP A 334 5.05 -20.26 -12.09
N VAL A 335 5.48 -19.71 -13.23
CA VAL A 335 5.17 -18.32 -13.61
C VAL A 335 3.66 -18.13 -13.75
N ASP A 336 2.96 -19.07 -14.37
CA ASP A 336 1.49 -19.03 -14.51
C ASP A 336 0.79 -19.08 -13.13
N ASP A 337 1.27 -19.93 -12.21
CA ASP A 337 0.73 -20.02 -10.85
C ASP A 337 0.89 -18.71 -10.08
N ILE A 338 2.06 -18.07 -10.20
CA ILE A 338 2.30 -16.74 -9.63
C ILE A 338 1.34 -15.70 -10.23
N ASP A 339 1.16 -15.71 -11.55
CA ASP A 339 0.26 -14.77 -12.23
C ASP A 339 -1.20 -14.96 -11.79
N LEU A 340 -1.65 -16.20 -11.66
CA LEU A 340 -3.00 -16.52 -11.19
C LEU A 340 -3.20 -16.08 -9.73
N GLY A 341 -2.27 -16.39 -8.84
CA GLY A 341 -2.35 -15.99 -7.44
C GLY A 341 -2.33 -14.48 -7.26
N LEU A 342 -1.39 -13.77 -7.91
CA LEU A 342 -1.34 -12.31 -7.86
C LEU A 342 -2.61 -11.65 -8.42
N ARG A 343 -3.25 -12.24 -9.45
CA ARG A 343 -4.55 -11.76 -9.95
C ARG A 343 -5.71 -11.99 -8.99
N ALA A 344 -5.65 -13.03 -8.16
CA ALA A 344 -6.63 -13.31 -7.12
C ALA A 344 -6.44 -12.43 -5.86
N TRP A 345 -5.24 -11.87 -5.66
CA TRP A 345 -4.87 -11.07 -4.48
C TRP A 345 -5.84 -9.92 -4.15
N PRO A 346 -6.27 -9.06 -5.11
CA PRO A 346 -7.19 -7.97 -4.77
C PRO A 346 -8.53 -8.44 -4.22
N GLU A 347 -9.02 -9.61 -4.65
CA GLU A 347 -10.27 -10.18 -4.12
C GLU A 347 -10.07 -10.71 -2.70
N LEU A 348 -8.95 -11.37 -2.40
CA LEU A 348 -8.63 -11.74 -1.02
C LEU A 348 -8.61 -10.49 -0.13
N SER A 349 -7.92 -9.44 -0.56
CA SER A 349 -7.80 -8.19 0.19
C SER A 349 -9.16 -7.53 0.42
N GLN A 350 -10.05 -7.52 -0.59
CA GLN A 350 -11.45 -7.09 -0.44
C GLN A 350 -12.17 -7.87 0.67
N GLN A 351 -12.04 -9.19 0.67
CA GLN A 351 -12.78 -10.05 1.59
C GLN A 351 -12.22 -9.98 3.01
N LEU A 352 -10.89 -9.89 3.15
CA LEU A 352 -10.23 -9.63 4.43
C LEU A 352 -10.62 -8.25 4.95
N ALA A 353 -10.70 -7.24 4.09
CA ALA A 353 -11.14 -5.91 4.48
C ALA A 353 -12.58 -5.92 5.01
N LYS A 354 -13.51 -6.62 4.34
CA LYS A 354 -14.88 -6.81 4.85
C LYS A 354 -14.91 -7.53 6.20
N ALA A 355 -14.05 -8.51 6.41
CA ALA A 355 -14.04 -9.29 7.65
C ALA A 355 -13.39 -8.53 8.84
N LEU A 356 -12.31 -7.79 8.59
CA LEU A 356 -11.43 -7.25 9.64
C LEU A 356 -11.38 -5.71 9.71
N VAL A 357 -11.49 -5.04 8.55
CA VAL A 357 -11.21 -3.60 8.37
C VAL A 357 -12.53 -2.82 8.47
N PHE A 358 -13.49 -3.16 7.61
CA PHE A 358 -14.85 -2.62 7.61
C PHE A 358 -15.83 -3.65 8.18
N ASN A 359 -15.89 -3.75 9.52
CA ASN A 359 -16.98 -4.45 10.18
C ASN A 359 -17.54 -3.58 11.32
N PRO A 360 -18.74 -3.00 11.14
CA PRO A 360 -19.33 -2.06 12.10
C PRO A 360 -19.70 -2.72 13.44
N ASN A 361 -19.75 -4.05 13.50
CA ASN A 361 -20.12 -4.82 14.70
C ASN A 361 -18.91 -5.51 15.37
N GLY A 362 -17.69 -5.32 14.89
CA GLY A 362 -16.48 -5.95 15.45
C GLY A 362 -15.54 -6.44 14.37
N VAL A 363 -14.83 -7.54 14.62
CA VAL A 363 -13.99 -8.23 13.61
C VAL A 363 -14.43 -9.69 13.48
N ASP A 364 -14.56 -10.18 12.25
CA ASP A 364 -14.89 -11.58 11.96
C ASP A 364 -13.60 -12.37 11.70
N THR A 365 -12.90 -12.69 12.80
CA THR A 365 -11.62 -13.38 12.76
C THR A 365 -11.71 -14.79 12.19
N ALA A 366 -12.84 -15.46 12.39
CA ALA A 366 -13.06 -16.83 11.91
C ALA A 366 -13.18 -16.85 10.38
N ARG A 367 -14.00 -15.95 9.82
CA ARG A 367 -14.09 -15.78 8.36
C ARG A 367 -12.75 -15.34 7.77
N ALA A 368 -12.05 -14.40 8.40
CA ALA A 368 -10.75 -13.94 7.91
C ALA A 368 -9.71 -15.07 7.86
N GLN A 369 -9.63 -15.89 8.92
CA GLN A 369 -8.76 -17.08 8.94
C GLN A 369 -9.14 -18.07 7.85
N GLN A 370 -10.43 -18.32 7.64
CA GLN A 370 -10.89 -19.20 6.57
C GLN A 370 -10.48 -18.67 5.18
N LEU A 371 -10.72 -17.39 4.90
CA LEU A 371 -10.35 -16.75 3.63
C LEU A 371 -8.85 -16.86 3.36
N ALA A 372 -8.02 -16.56 4.36
CA ALA A 372 -6.58 -16.67 4.25
C ALA A 372 -6.13 -18.11 4.00
N GLN A 373 -6.68 -19.09 4.73
CA GLN A 373 -6.37 -20.52 4.54
C GLN A 373 -6.77 -21.01 3.16
N THR A 374 -7.94 -20.61 2.65
CA THR A 374 -8.39 -20.92 1.29
C THR A 374 -7.40 -20.37 0.26
N TYR A 375 -6.99 -19.11 0.38
CA TYR A 375 -5.99 -18.54 -0.54
C TYR A 375 -4.65 -19.26 -0.46
N VAL A 376 -4.21 -19.66 0.74
CA VAL A 376 -2.98 -20.47 0.88
C VAL A 376 -3.08 -21.76 0.08
N GLN A 377 -4.19 -22.48 0.24
CA GLN A 377 -4.41 -23.78 -0.40
C GLN A 377 -4.60 -23.67 -1.92
N GLU A 378 -5.32 -22.66 -2.39
CA GLU A 378 -5.68 -22.51 -3.80
C GLU A 378 -4.60 -21.80 -4.64
N HIS A 379 -3.75 -20.98 -4.00
CA HIS A 379 -2.79 -20.15 -4.71
C HIS A 379 -1.40 -20.17 -4.07
N LEU A 380 -1.27 -19.78 -2.80
CA LEU A 380 0.06 -19.48 -2.24
C LEU A 380 1.03 -20.67 -2.28
N LEU A 381 0.53 -21.90 -2.11
CA LEU A 381 1.35 -23.10 -2.18
C LEU A 381 1.95 -23.30 -3.59
N SER A 382 1.14 -23.26 -4.65
CA SER A 382 1.64 -23.41 -6.04
C SER A 382 2.50 -22.21 -6.45
N MET A 383 2.11 -20.99 -6.08
CA MET A 383 2.94 -19.78 -6.23
C MET A 383 4.33 -19.93 -5.59
N SER A 384 4.46 -20.76 -4.56
CA SER A 384 5.74 -21.03 -3.86
C SER A 384 6.52 -22.21 -4.44
N GLY A 385 6.09 -22.74 -5.60
CA GLY A 385 6.76 -23.82 -6.32
C GLY A 385 6.37 -25.23 -5.85
N VAL A 386 5.29 -25.39 -5.07
CA VAL A 386 4.78 -26.74 -4.79
C VAL A 386 4.40 -27.39 -6.14
N PRO A 387 4.96 -28.57 -6.46
CA PRO A 387 4.87 -29.08 -7.81
C PRO A 387 3.48 -29.60 -8.13
N ASP A 388 2.85 -28.98 -9.14
CA ASP A 388 1.62 -29.47 -9.77
C ASP A 388 1.91 -30.42 -10.95
N PHE A 389 3.20 -30.56 -11.32
CA PHE A 389 3.68 -31.37 -12.44
C PHE A 389 4.42 -32.64 -11.99
N VAL A 390 4.11 -33.77 -12.62
CA VAL A 390 4.78 -35.06 -12.37
C VAL A 390 6.13 -35.11 -13.10
N GLY A 391 7.24 -35.10 -12.35
CA GLY A 391 8.57 -35.39 -12.92
C GLY A 391 9.76 -34.63 -12.31
N ILE A 392 9.52 -33.69 -11.39
CA ILE A 392 10.58 -32.92 -10.72
C ILE A 392 10.64 -33.29 -9.24
N THR A 393 11.84 -33.43 -8.71
CA THR A 393 12.09 -33.77 -7.31
C THR A 393 12.20 -32.52 -6.44
N TRP A 394 11.95 -32.68 -5.14
CA TRP A 394 12.11 -31.60 -4.17
C TRP A 394 13.51 -30.96 -4.17
N GLU A 395 14.56 -31.77 -4.33
CA GLU A 395 15.96 -31.28 -4.43
C GLU A 395 16.20 -30.33 -5.61
N VAL A 396 15.44 -30.47 -6.70
CA VAL A 396 15.53 -29.57 -7.86
C VAL A 396 14.84 -28.25 -7.55
N ILE A 397 13.72 -28.29 -6.82
CA ILE A 397 12.98 -27.09 -6.39
C ILE A 397 13.84 -26.26 -5.44
N GLU A 398 14.48 -26.88 -4.45
CA GLU A 398 15.40 -26.21 -3.52
C GLU A 398 16.55 -25.52 -4.28
N LYS A 399 17.17 -26.19 -5.26
CA LYS A 399 18.22 -25.58 -6.08
C LYS A 399 17.74 -24.38 -6.89
N ILE A 400 16.50 -24.40 -7.38
CA ILE A 400 15.92 -23.26 -8.10
C ILE A 400 15.68 -22.10 -7.13
N LEU A 401 15.13 -22.37 -5.95
CA LEU A 401 14.90 -21.36 -4.91
C LEU A 401 16.22 -20.73 -4.46
N ASP A 402 17.23 -21.53 -4.11
CA ASP A 402 18.55 -21.06 -3.67
C ASP A 402 19.25 -20.19 -4.73
N ALA A 403 19.01 -20.46 -6.01
CA ALA A 403 19.62 -19.71 -7.11
C ALA A 403 18.91 -18.39 -7.42
N LEU A 404 17.58 -18.33 -7.22
CA LEU A 404 16.75 -17.20 -7.66
C LEU A 404 16.33 -16.26 -6.54
N VAL A 405 16.20 -16.78 -5.32
CA VAL A 405 15.50 -16.10 -4.22
C VAL A 405 16.47 -15.95 -3.05
N PRO A 406 16.81 -14.72 -2.63
CA PRO A 406 17.57 -14.50 -1.41
C PRO A 406 16.92 -15.18 -0.20
N GLN A 407 17.74 -15.70 0.73
CA GLN A 407 17.24 -16.46 1.89
C GLN A 407 16.15 -15.73 2.69
N PHE A 408 16.28 -14.41 2.87
CA PHE A 408 15.28 -13.64 3.61
C PHE A 408 13.88 -13.66 2.98
N LEU A 409 13.79 -13.80 1.65
CA LEU A 409 12.51 -13.97 0.95
C LEU A 409 11.96 -15.39 1.13
N ILE A 410 12.83 -16.41 1.18
CA ILE A 410 12.42 -17.80 1.46
C ILE A 410 11.80 -17.90 2.86
N ASP A 411 12.42 -17.26 3.84
CA ASP A 411 11.91 -17.23 5.22
C ASP A 411 10.54 -16.55 5.28
N ALA A 412 10.39 -15.39 4.61
CA ALA A 412 9.10 -14.70 4.51
C ALA A 412 8.01 -15.57 3.85
N ILE A 413 8.33 -16.28 2.77
CA ILE A 413 7.41 -17.21 2.10
C ILE A 413 7.00 -18.35 3.04
N ASN A 414 7.94 -18.90 3.81
CA ASN A 414 7.66 -19.98 4.76
C ASN A 414 6.72 -19.52 5.89
N ASP A 415 6.89 -18.30 6.37
CA ASP A 415 5.97 -17.72 7.37
C ASP A 415 4.58 -17.50 6.78
N LEU A 416 4.47 -16.92 5.57
CA LEU A 416 3.19 -16.71 4.89
C LEU A 416 2.44 -18.03 4.62
N LYS A 417 3.13 -19.11 4.25
CA LYS A 417 2.52 -20.44 4.06
C LYS A 417 2.00 -21.04 5.36
N ARG A 418 2.67 -20.78 6.50
CA ARG A 418 2.31 -21.35 7.79
C ARG A 418 1.05 -20.69 8.35
N ASP A 419 1.00 -19.36 8.33
CA ASP A 419 -0.12 -18.61 8.87
C ASP A 419 -0.20 -17.23 8.21
N LEU A 420 -0.69 -17.20 6.96
CA LEU A 420 -0.78 -16.00 6.13
C LEU A 420 -1.35 -14.80 6.89
N LEU A 421 -2.48 -15.00 7.59
CA LEU A 421 -3.16 -13.90 8.24
C LEU A 421 -2.38 -13.35 9.44
N ASN A 422 -1.89 -14.21 10.35
CA ASN A 422 -1.09 -13.71 11.47
C ASN A 422 0.24 -13.12 11.00
N THR A 423 0.88 -13.70 9.98
CA THR A 423 2.12 -13.14 9.41
C THR A 423 1.86 -11.74 8.84
N MET A 424 0.78 -11.54 8.09
CA MET A 424 0.41 -10.22 7.57
C MET A 424 0.10 -9.22 8.69
N LEU A 425 -0.70 -9.59 9.70
CA LEU A 425 -1.06 -8.69 10.80
C LEU A 425 0.14 -8.36 11.70
N GLN A 426 1.00 -9.35 11.99
CA GLN A 426 2.20 -9.13 12.79
C GLN A 426 3.19 -8.23 12.06
N ALA A 427 3.38 -8.44 10.76
CA ALA A 427 4.26 -7.59 9.97
C ALA A 427 3.67 -6.19 9.76
N ALA A 428 2.35 -6.06 9.60
CA ALA A 428 1.69 -4.77 9.37
C ALA A 428 1.61 -3.92 10.63
N ILE A 429 1.14 -4.49 11.74
CA ILE A 429 0.75 -3.76 12.95
C ILE A 429 1.30 -4.37 14.24
N GLY A 430 2.15 -5.40 14.17
CA GLY A 430 2.76 -6.02 15.35
C GLY A 430 1.79 -6.82 16.23
N MET A 431 0.62 -7.21 15.71
CA MET A 431 -0.43 -7.90 16.46
C MET A 431 -0.85 -9.20 15.80
N THR A 432 -1.24 -10.20 16.60
CA THR A 432 -1.96 -11.37 16.10
C THR A 432 -3.44 -11.05 15.85
N VAL A 433 -4.14 -11.96 15.18
CA VAL A 433 -5.61 -11.94 15.05
C VAL A 433 -6.29 -11.83 16.42
N ASP A 434 -5.77 -12.55 17.43
CA ASP A 434 -6.35 -12.55 18.78
C ASP A 434 -6.10 -11.24 19.52
N ASP A 435 -4.89 -10.67 19.38
CA ASP A 435 -4.57 -9.35 19.93
C ASP A 435 -5.45 -8.26 19.30
N LEU A 436 -5.59 -8.28 17.97
CA LEU A 436 -6.44 -7.34 17.25
C LEU A 436 -7.89 -7.43 17.72
N LYS A 437 -8.44 -8.66 17.79
CA LYS A 437 -9.81 -8.89 18.27
C LYS A 437 -10.02 -8.36 19.68
N LYS A 438 -9.05 -8.59 20.57
CA LYS A 438 -9.10 -8.13 21.95
C LYS A 438 -9.22 -6.61 22.04
N TYR A 439 -8.35 -5.86 21.35
CA TYR A 439 -8.32 -4.40 21.45
C TYR A 439 -9.44 -3.72 20.66
N VAL A 440 -9.82 -4.25 19.49
CA VAL A 440 -10.82 -3.61 18.62
C VAL A 440 -12.25 -3.83 19.11
N THR A 441 -12.55 -4.95 19.77
CA THR A 441 -13.93 -5.25 20.22
C THR A 441 -14.32 -4.44 21.45
N ASN A 442 -13.38 -4.27 22.39
CA ASN A 442 -13.62 -3.60 23.67
C ASN A 442 -12.50 -2.60 24.02
N PRO A 443 -12.24 -1.60 23.16
CA PRO A 443 -11.15 -0.64 23.38
C PRO A 443 -11.32 0.15 24.68
N GLU A 444 -12.56 0.43 25.10
CA GLU A 444 -12.87 1.13 26.34
C GLU A 444 -12.33 0.44 27.61
N LEU A 445 -12.16 -0.89 27.58
CA LEU A 445 -11.62 -1.65 28.72
C LEU A 445 -10.12 -1.41 28.91
N TYR A 446 -9.43 -0.97 27.85
CA TYR A 446 -7.99 -0.77 27.83
C TYR A 446 -7.60 0.71 27.73
N PHE A 447 -8.56 1.60 27.43
CA PHE A 447 -8.30 3.01 27.13
C PHE A 447 -7.49 3.69 28.23
N ASP A 448 -8.00 3.73 29.46
CA ASP A 448 -7.30 4.43 30.56
C ASP A 448 -5.95 3.76 30.89
N GLN A 449 -5.86 2.43 30.82
CA GLN A 449 -4.62 1.71 31.07
C GLN A 449 -3.52 2.11 30.07
N VAL A 450 -3.90 2.25 28.80
CA VAL A 450 -2.97 2.43 27.68
C VAL A 450 -2.68 3.92 27.43
N MET A 451 -3.69 4.77 27.51
CA MET A 451 -3.60 6.20 27.19
C MET A 451 -3.15 7.07 28.36
N ALA A 452 -3.41 6.69 29.62
CA ALA A 452 -2.93 7.45 30.78
C ALA A 452 -1.40 7.40 30.96
N THR A 453 -0.71 6.53 30.21
CA THR A 453 0.76 6.41 30.20
C THR A 453 1.38 6.93 28.90
N GLY A 454 0.57 7.54 28.02
CA GLY A 454 1.04 8.18 26.79
C GLY A 454 1.77 9.51 27.06
N PRO A 455 2.37 10.13 26.02
CA PRO A 455 3.07 11.40 26.17
C PRO A 455 2.14 12.59 26.46
N ASN A 456 0.90 12.54 25.96
CA ASN A 456 -0.18 13.41 26.40
C ASN A 456 -1.25 12.55 27.07
N PRO A 457 -1.12 12.24 28.38
CA PRO A 457 -2.04 11.38 29.10
C PRO A 457 -3.48 11.90 29.02
N ILE A 458 -4.40 11.00 28.71
CA ILE A 458 -5.84 11.32 28.70
C ILE A 458 -6.65 10.13 29.21
N THR A 459 -7.70 10.41 29.98
CA THR A 459 -8.70 9.41 30.38
C THR A 459 -9.84 9.39 29.39
N ILE A 460 -10.60 8.30 29.35
CA ILE A 460 -11.78 8.16 28.49
C ILE A 460 -12.81 9.27 28.74
N ASP A 461 -13.00 9.68 29.99
CA ASP A 461 -13.89 10.77 30.39
C ASP A 461 -13.42 12.13 29.89
N ALA A 462 -12.12 12.40 30.00
CA ALA A 462 -11.54 13.63 29.49
C ALA A 462 -11.61 13.66 27.96
N PHE A 463 -11.28 12.56 27.30
CA PHE A 463 -11.34 12.42 25.84
C PHE A 463 -12.76 12.63 25.31
N ASN A 464 -13.77 12.02 25.95
CA ASN A 464 -15.17 12.20 25.59
C ASN A 464 -15.61 13.67 25.65
N ARG A 465 -15.25 14.38 26.73
CA ARG A 465 -15.69 15.78 26.93
C ARG A 465 -14.89 16.79 26.11
N GLN A 466 -13.58 16.58 26.01
CA GLN A 466 -12.65 17.55 25.44
C GLN A 466 -12.49 17.39 23.92
N GLU A 467 -12.50 16.16 23.42
CA GLU A 467 -12.20 15.88 22.02
C GLU A 467 -13.43 15.41 21.23
N LEU A 468 -14.23 14.49 21.79
CA LEU A 468 -15.41 13.97 21.10
C LEU A 468 -16.68 14.78 21.33
N HIS A 469 -16.66 15.69 22.29
CA HIS A 469 -17.81 16.51 22.72
C HIS A 469 -19.08 15.69 23.00
N ILE A 470 -18.93 14.52 23.64
CA ILE A 470 -20.04 13.67 24.05
C ILE A 470 -20.25 13.71 25.56
N ASP A 471 -21.50 13.90 25.97
CA ASP A 471 -21.92 13.92 27.38
C ASP A 471 -22.20 12.48 27.88
N GLU A 472 -21.15 11.67 27.96
CA GLU A 472 -21.17 10.34 28.58
C GLU A 472 -19.93 10.15 29.45
N ASN A 473 -20.15 9.85 30.74
CA ASN A 473 -19.10 9.53 31.69
C ASN A 473 -18.95 8.00 31.80
N GLY A 474 -17.72 7.52 31.88
CA GLY A 474 -17.38 6.12 32.09
C GLY A 474 -17.49 5.26 30.84
N MET A 475 -17.72 3.96 31.05
CA MET A 475 -17.81 3.00 29.97
C MET A 475 -19.06 3.26 29.10
N PRO A 476 -18.92 3.31 27.76
CA PRO A 476 -20.04 3.43 26.85
C PRO A 476 -21.13 2.41 27.17
N ASN A 477 -22.40 2.83 27.12
CA ASN A 477 -23.50 1.89 27.03
C ASN A 477 -23.30 0.99 25.80
N PRO A 478 -23.07 -0.33 25.94
CA PRO A 478 -22.73 -1.18 24.80
C PRO A 478 -23.91 -1.38 23.84
N SER A 479 -25.15 -1.14 24.29
CA SER A 479 -26.37 -1.31 23.48
C SER A 479 -26.80 -0.04 22.75
N ASN A 480 -26.46 1.14 23.27
CA ASN A 480 -26.73 2.42 22.63
C ASN A 480 -25.68 3.47 23.01
N PRO A 481 -24.44 3.30 22.55
CA PRO A 481 -23.34 4.20 22.87
C PRO A 481 -23.53 5.59 22.26
N THR A 482 -23.28 6.65 23.04
CA THR A 482 -23.32 8.03 22.54
C THR A 482 -22.32 8.21 21.40
N ARG A 483 -22.72 8.97 20.38
CA ARG A 483 -21.99 9.20 19.13
C ARG A 483 -21.53 10.63 19.02
N PHE A 484 -20.34 10.86 18.45
CA PHE A 484 -19.87 12.21 18.20
C PHE A 484 -20.59 12.84 16.99
N ASP A 485 -20.68 14.17 16.96
CA ASP A 485 -21.03 14.93 15.76
C ASP A 485 -19.72 15.39 15.10
N TYR A 486 -19.50 15.00 13.84
CA TYR A 486 -18.26 15.34 13.14
C TYR A 486 -18.04 16.86 13.05
N ARG A 487 -19.10 17.67 13.15
CA ARG A 487 -19.03 19.13 13.12
C ARG A 487 -18.41 19.74 14.38
N GLN A 488 -18.33 18.98 15.47
CA GLN A 488 -17.78 19.43 16.73
C GLN A 488 -16.38 18.87 16.97
N VAL A 489 -16.04 17.74 16.35
CA VAL A 489 -14.71 17.13 16.45
C VAL A 489 -13.80 17.71 15.36
N ALA A 490 -12.86 18.59 15.75
CA ALA A 490 -12.03 19.36 14.83
C ALA A 490 -11.37 18.51 13.72
N ALA A 491 -10.73 17.39 14.08
CA ALA A 491 -10.08 16.52 13.10
C ALA A 491 -11.06 15.84 12.12
N ALA A 492 -12.27 15.50 12.58
CA ALA A 492 -13.32 14.95 11.73
C ALA A 492 -13.93 16.02 10.81
N TYR A 493 -14.15 17.23 11.34
CA TYR A 493 -14.60 18.38 10.55
C TYR A 493 -13.59 18.75 9.46
N ASN A 494 -12.30 18.80 9.80
CA ASN A 494 -11.22 19.09 8.88
C ASN A 494 -11.14 18.03 7.77
N THR A 495 -11.27 16.75 8.13
CA THR A 495 -11.36 15.63 7.19
C THR A 495 -12.51 15.82 6.20
N VAL A 496 -13.73 16.08 6.68
CA VAL A 496 -14.91 16.30 5.82
C VAL A 496 -14.71 17.51 4.92
N THR A 497 -14.17 18.60 5.45
CA THR A 497 -13.94 19.84 4.70
C THR A 497 -12.91 19.66 3.59
N LEU A 498 -11.77 19.02 3.87
CA LEU A 498 -10.78 18.73 2.83
C LEU A 498 -11.29 17.72 1.81
N THR A 499 -12.07 16.73 2.24
CA THR A 499 -12.69 15.76 1.34
C THR A 499 -13.71 16.46 0.41
N LYS A 500 -14.47 17.46 0.88
CA LYS A 500 -15.29 18.30 0.01
C LYS A 500 -14.45 19.05 -1.03
N MET A 501 -13.32 19.62 -0.62
CA MET A 501 -12.41 20.32 -1.54
C MET A 501 -11.78 19.38 -2.57
N LEU A 502 -11.53 18.11 -2.20
CA LEU A 502 -11.08 17.06 -3.12
C LEU A 502 -12.09 16.80 -4.24
N MET A 503 -13.38 16.99 -3.99
CA MET A 503 -14.44 16.82 -5.01
C MET A 503 -14.42 17.95 -6.06
N LEU A 504 -13.70 19.04 -5.82
CA LEU A 504 -13.65 20.19 -6.72
C LEU A 504 -12.62 20.00 -7.84
N GLY A 505 -12.97 20.48 -9.03
CA GLY A 505 -11.98 20.71 -10.09
C GLY A 505 -11.08 21.91 -9.74
N SER A 506 -9.91 22.01 -10.38
CA SER A 506 -8.93 23.07 -10.09
C SER A 506 -9.50 24.49 -10.25
N GLY A 507 -10.43 24.70 -11.19
CA GLY A 507 -11.13 25.97 -11.38
C GLY A 507 -11.96 26.39 -10.16
N GLU A 508 -12.80 25.50 -9.65
CA GLU A 508 -13.65 25.76 -8.47
C GLU A 508 -12.82 25.86 -7.18
N MET A 509 -11.74 25.07 -7.06
CA MET A 509 -10.81 25.22 -5.94
C MET A 509 -10.10 26.59 -5.96
N ASN A 510 -9.72 27.06 -7.14
CA ASN A 510 -9.15 28.40 -7.31
C ASN A 510 -10.16 29.53 -7.04
N ARG A 511 -11.46 29.28 -7.28
CA ARG A 511 -12.54 30.19 -6.88
C ARG A 511 -12.67 30.23 -5.35
N LEU A 512 -12.67 29.08 -4.68
CA LEU A 512 -12.67 29.01 -3.21
C LEU A 512 -11.49 29.79 -2.60
N LEU A 513 -10.27 29.60 -3.10
CA LEU A 513 -9.10 30.36 -2.64
C LEU A 513 -9.31 31.87 -2.78
N GLN A 514 -9.88 32.33 -3.90
CA GLN A 514 -10.21 33.74 -4.12
C GLN A 514 -11.30 34.23 -3.16
N ASP A 515 -12.35 33.44 -2.92
CA ASP A 515 -13.44 33.75 -1.99
C ASP A 515 -12.94 33.85 -0.52
N LEU A 516 -11.86 33.14 -0.20
CA LEU A 516 -11.14 33.23 1.09
C LEU A 516 -10.15 34.41 1.17
N GLY A 517 -9.97 35.14 0.06
CA GLY A 517 -9.03 36.27 -0.03
C GLY A 517 -7.57 35.87 -0.30
N SER A 518 -7.31 34.62 -0.68
CA SER A 518 -5.96 34.13 -0.95
C SER A 518 -5.49 34.48 -2.36
N SER A 519 -4.21 34.81 -2.49
CA SER A 519 -3.54 34.94 -3.80
C SER A 519 -2.98 33.62 -4.33
N GLN A 520 -3.04 32.54 -3.54
CA GLN A 520 -2.56 31.23 -3.94
C GLN A 520 -3.42 30.65 -5.07
N ARG A 521 -2.82 29.79 -5.89
CA ARG A 521 -3.55 29.02 -6.91
C ARG A 521 -3.08 27.59 -6.95
N LEU A 522 -4.04 26.66 -6.93
CA LEU A 522 -3.79 25.25 -7.09
C LEU A 522 -3.25 24.98 -8.50
N GLN A 523 -2.02 24.45 -8.56
CA GLN A 523 -1.37 24.02 -9.81
C GLN A 523 -1.56 22.53 -10.07
N ALA A 524 -1.69 21.73 -9.01
CA ALA A 524 -1.96 20.31 -9.11
C ALA A 524 -3.39 20.05 -9.65
N PRO A 525 -3.63 18.90 -10.29
CA PRO A 525 -4.95 18.58 -10.83
C PRO A 525 -6.01 18.30 -9.74
N ASN A 526 -5.58 18.08 -8.50
CA ASN A 526 -6.45 17.90 -7.33
C ASN A 526 -5.75 18.45 -6.06
N ILE A 527 -6.52 18.89 -5.07
CA ILE A 527 -5.98 19.48 -3.84
C ILE A 527 -5.14 18.49 -3.01
N MET A 528 -5.43 17.19 -3.08
CA MET A 528 -4.72 16.15 -2.31
C MET A 528 -3.36 15.75 -2.90
N LEU A 529 -2.93 16.37 -4.00
CA LEU A 529 -1.71 16.02 -4.70
C LEU A 529 -0.63 17.08 -4.49
N GLY A 530 0.61 16.61 -4.32
CA GLY A 530 1.82 17.43 -4.33
C GLY A 530 2.41 17.77 -2.96
N PHE A 531 1.94 17.18 -1.84
CA PHE A 531 2.44 17.56 -0.51
C PHE A 531 2.52 16.43 0.55
N VAL A 532 1.71 15.37 0.44
CA VAL A 532 1.64 14.30 1.48
C VAL A 532 2.82 13.35 1.33
N ARG A 533 3.76 13.31 2.28
CA ARG A 533 4.91 12.39 2.21
C ARG A 533 4.67 11.08 2.95
N SER A 534 3.96 11.15 4.05
CA SER A 534 3.57 10.00 4.87
C SER A 534 2.12 10.15 5.27
N LEU A 535 1.37 9.04 5.37
CA LEU A 535 0.08 9.03 6.02
C LEU A 535 0.21 8.92 7.54
N ASP A 536 1.25 8.26 8.05
CA ASP A 536 1.45 8.08 9.50
C ASP A 536 1.88 9.33 10.24
N ASP A 537 2.54 10.24 9.54
CA ASP A 537 3.13 11.42 10.15
C ASP A 537 2.10 12.50 10.47
N SER A 538 2.40 13.29 11.50
CA SER A 538 1.57 14.44 11.86
C SER A 538 1.83 15.64 10.94
N ASN A 539 0.84 16.53 10.85
CA ASN A 539 0.91 17.86 10.27
C ASN A 539 1.36 17.90 8.81
N GLN A 540 1.08 16.86 8.01
CA GLN A 540 1.60 16.76 6.64
C GLN A 540 1.15 17.89 5.71
N TRP A 541 0.10 18.64 6.07
CA TRP A 541 -0.32 19.86 5.34
C TRP A 541 0.72 20.98 5.38
N VAL A 542 1.59 21.00 6.40
CA VAL A 542 2.66 22.02 6.58
C VAL A 542 4.06 21.42 6.73
N ALA A 543 4.19 20.15 7.13
CA ALA A 543 5.48 19.57 7.52
C ALA A 543 6.51 19.49 6.38
N ASN A 544 6.05 19.40 5.12
CA ASN A 544 6.89 19.00 3.99
C ASN A 544 7.42 20.18 3.15
N ASN A 545 7.83 21.29 3.76
CA ASN A 545 8.33 22.49 3.06
C ASN A 545 9.38 22.15 1.96
N PRO A 546 9.24 22.67 0.72
CA PRO A 546 8.24 23.63 0.24
C PRO A 546 6.91 23.02 -0.25
N TYR A 547 6.73 21.71 -0.10
CA TYR A 547 5.56 20.96 -0.55
C TYR A 547 4.48 20.96 0.54
N GLN A 548 3.56 21.91 0.49
CA GLN A 548 2.51 22.08 1.48
C GLN A 548 1.12 22.05 0.83
N LEU A 549 0.09 21.75 1.63
CA LEU A 549 -1.29 21.92 1.20
C LEU A 549 -1.48 23.36 0.73
N ILE A 550 -2.14 23.58 -0.40
CA ILE A 550 -2.22 24.92 -1.00
C ILE A 550 -2.84 25.97 -0.06
N LEU A 551 -3.82 25.57 0.75
CA LEU A 551 -4.43 26.42 1.77
C LEU A 551 -3.44 26.76 2.89
N ALA A 552 -2.55 25.85 3.26
CA ALA A 552 -1.56 26.08 4.31
C ALA A 552 -0.44 27.05 3.89
N ASN A 553 -0.25 27.28 2.59
CA ASN A 553 0.61 28.36 2.08
C ASN A 553 0.03 29.77 2.35
N ASP A 554 -1.21 29.86 2.83
CA ASP A 554 -1.85 31.09 3.27
C ASP A 554 -2.66 30.83 4.56
N CYS A 555 -2.03 31.02 5.70
CA CYS A 555 -2.65 30.72 7.00
C CYS A 555 -3.97 31.45 7.24
N ASN A 556 -4.20 32.63 6.64
CA ASN A 556 -5.49 33.31 6.75
C ASN A 556 -6.60 32.57 6.01
N ALA A 557 -6.29 31.98 4.86
CA ALA A 557 -7.24 31.13 4.14
C ALA A 557 -7.45 29.80 4.87
N PHE A 558 -6.39 29.15 5.35
CA PHE A 558 -6.46 27.90 6.11
C PHE A 558 -7.36 28.02 7.35
N ARG A 559 -7.10 29.01 8.20
CA ARG A 559 -7.85 29.25 9.46
C ARG A 559 -9.32 29.59 9.25
N GLN A 560 -9.70 30.03 8.06
CA GLN A 560 -11.07 30.37 7.74
C GLN A 560 -11.92 29.14 7.44
N VAL A 561 -11.35 27.98 7.15
CA VAL A 561 -12.13 26.79 6.75
C VAL A 561 -11.80 25.54 7.56
N PHE A 562 -10.70 25.54 8.31
CA PHE A 562 -10.33 24.46 9.23
C PHE A 562 -10.47 24.89 10.69
N MET A 563 -10.57 23.92 11.57
CA MET A 563 -10.53 24.07 13.02
C MET A 563 -9.14 23.67 13.53
N GLN A 564 -8.66 24.37 14.56
CA GLN A 564 -7.49 23.92 15.30
C GLN A 564 -7.79 22.55 15.91
N GLN A 565 -6.82 21.65 15.86
CA GLN A 565 -6.96 20.32 16.45
C GLN A 565 -5.78 19.96 17.35
N SER A 566 -6.02 19.02 18.27
CA SER A 566 -4.96 18.42 19.07
C SER A 566 -3.88 17.79 18.19
N GLY A 567 -2.61 17.99 18.55
CA GLY A 567 -1.44 17.55 17.78
C GLY A 567 -0.99 18.50 16.66
N GLU A 568 -1.75 19.56 16.37
CA GLU A 568 -1.36 20.54 15.35
C GLU A 568 -0.15 21.38 15.79
N VAL A 569 0.82 21.58 14.88
CA VAL A 569 2.00 22.42 15.12
C VAL A 569 1.80 23.84 14.60
N ASP A 570 2.36 24.81 15.34
CA ASP A 570 2.13 26.27 15.31
C ASP A 570 2.32 27.05 13.98
N ALA A 571 2.53 26.38 12.83
CA ALA A 571 2.84 27.04 11.55
C ALA A 571 1.76 28.05 11.12
N CYS A 572 0.50 27.78 11.44
CA CYS A 572 -0.62 28.69 11.25
C CYS A 572 -1.31 29.05 12.58
N VAL A 573 -0.60 29.16 13.70
CA VAL A 573 -1.19 29.60 15.00
C VAL A 573 -0.66 30.99 15.41
N ASN A 574 0.59 31.33 15.08
CA ASN A 574 1.27 32.52 15.62
C ASN A 574 1.55 33.69 14.64
N ASN A 575 1.11 33.61 13.37
CA ASN A 575 1.21 34.72 12.41
C ASN A 575 -0.07 35.57 12.37
#